data_AF-A0A7Y0EXE1-F1
#
_entry.id   AF-A0A7Y0EXE1-F1
#
_cell.length_a   1.000
_cell.length_b   1.000
_cell.length_c   1.000
_cell.angle_alpha   90.00
_cell.angle_beta   90.00
_cell.angle_gamma   90.00
#
_symmetry.space_group_name_H-M   'P 1'
#
loop_
_entity.id
_entity.type
_entity.pdbx_description
1 polymer ?
#
loop_
_entity_poly.entity_id
_entity_poly.type
_entity_poly.pdbx_seq_one_letter_code
_entity_poly.pdbx_strand_id
1 'polypeptide(L)'
;MAEAKPSDILDLRPKQGSILYEMLRLGLVFDHSDDGTAQTWCDYEKNLRADFQSIDAGKVTFTDMDTRLASDVDVADLPAVAEIVTWKSSQSETV
;
A
#
# COMPACT_ATOMS: atom_id res chain seq x y z
N MET A 1 -29.59 7.89 -34.45
CA MET A 1 -29.28 7.31 -33.12
C MET A 1 -27.88 6.74 -33.23
N ALA A 2 -26.86 7.36 -32.63
CA ALA A 2 -25.49 6.86 -32.70
C ALA A 2 -25.28 5.88 -31.54
N GLU A 3 -25.08 4.60 -31.86
CA GLU A 3 -24.65 3.59 -30.91
C GLU A 3 -23.20 3.85 -30.48
N ALA A 4 -22.96 3.93 -29.18
CA ALA A 4 -21.62 4.08 -28.62
C ALA A 4 -20.88 2.74 -28.69
N LYS A 5 -19.69 2.72 -29.32
CA LYS A 5 -18.77 1.57 -29.34
C LYS A 5 -18.30 1.24 -27.91
N PRO A 6 -18.22 -0.04 -27.51
CA PRO A 6 -17.51 -0.40 -26.28
C PRO A 6 -16.03 -0.09 -26.47
N SER A 7 -15.47 0.77 -25.64
CA SER A 7 -14.02 1.00 -25.61
C SER A 7 -13.32 -0.26 -25.10
N ASP A 8 -12.52 -0.91 -25.96
CA ASP A 8 -11.73 -2.15 -25.74
C ASP A 8 -10.66 -2.09 -24.63
N ILE A 9 -10.70 -1.13 -23.72
CA ILE A 9 -9.66 -0.92 -22.71
C ILE A 9 -10.13 -1.50 -21.36
N LEU A 10 -9.49 -2.59 -20.94
CA LEU A 10 -9.60 -3.12 -19.58
C LEU A 10 -8.63 -2.38 -18.66
N ASP A 11 -9.15 -1.44 -17.87
CA ASP A 11 -8.39 -0.72 -16.85
C ASP A 11 -8.38 -1.52 -15.53
N LEU A 12 -7.21 -1.99 -15.12
CA LEU A 12 -7.01 -2.74 -13.87
C LEU A 12 -6.42 -1.86 -12.76
N ARG A 13 -6.42 -0.52 -12.93
CA ARG A 13 -5.88 0.36 -11.89
C ARG A 13 -6.87 0.39 -10.72
N PRO A 14 -6.38 0.25 -9.47
CA PRO A 14 -7.24 0.33 -8.31
C PRO A 14 -7.88 1.70 -8.20
N LYS A 15 -9.09 1.75 -7.64
CA LYS A 15 -9.81 2.99 -7.40
C LYS A 15 -8.99 3.90 -6.48
N GLN A 16 -8.92 5.19 -6.81
CA GLN A 16 -8.23 6.18 -5.97
C GLN A 16 -8.82 6.21 -4.56
N GLY A 17 -7.95 6.26 -3.54
CA GLY A 17 -8.33 6.18 -2.12
C GLY A 17 -8.67 4.77 -1.62
N SER A 18 -8.53 3.72 -2.44
CA SER A 18 -8.55 2.34 -1.94
C SER A 18 -7.20 1.97 -1.33
N ILE A 19 -7.19 1.01 -0.41
CA ILE A 19 -5.95 0.51 0.22
C ILE A 19 -4.92 0.12 -0.84
N LEU A 20 -5.34 -0.60 -1.88
CA LEU A 20 -4.46 -1.04 -2.97
C LEU A 20 -3.81 0.12 -3.72
N TYR A 21 -4.59 1.17 -4.00
CA TYR A 21 -4.06 2.37 -4.66
C TYR A 21 -3.04 3.08 -3.76
N GLU A 22 -3.34 3.21 -2.47
CA GLU A 22 -2.44 3.88 -1.52
C GLU A 22 -1.14 3.07 -1.29
N MET A 23 -1.20 1.74 -1.22
CA MET A 23 0.01 0.90 -1.12
C MET A 23 0.94 1.12 -2.32
N LEU A 24 0.38 1.08 -3.55
CA LEU A 24 1.14 1.30 -4.78
C LEU A 24 1.69 2.73 -4.86
N ARG A 25 0.91 3.74 -4.44
CA ARG A 25 1.35 5.14 -4.40
C ARG A 25 2.54 5.33 -3.45
N LEU A 26 2.53 4.65 -2.32
CA LEU A 26 3.59 4.69 -1.30
C LEU A 26 4.82 3.84 -1.68
N GLY A 27 4.77 3.13 -2.81
CA GLY A 27 5.87 2.32 -3.33
C GLY A 27 5.91 0.88 -2.80
N LEU A 28 4.89 0.43 -2.06
CA LEU A 28 4.81 -0.95 -1.62
C LEU A 28 4.32 -1.85 -2.75
N VAL A 29 4.85 -3.07 -2.79
CA VAL A 29 4.44 -4.13 -3.71
C VAL A 29 3.77 -5.27 -2.95
N PHE A 30 2.81 -5.93 -3.60
CA PHE A 30 2.19 -7.12 -3.04
C PHE A 30 3.24 -8.22 -2.86
N ASP A 31 3.27 -8.83 -1.68
CA ASP A 31 4.19 -9.91 -1.34
C ASP A 31 3.45 -11.25 -1.28
N HIS A 32 2.51 -11.41 -0.33
CA HIS A 32 1.67 -12.61 -0.22
C HIS A 32 0.33 -12.32 0.47
N SER A 33 -0.54 -13.33 0.48
CA SER A 33 -1.77 -13.37 1.28
C SER A 33 -1.80 -14.67 2.08
N ASP A 34 -2.10 -14.58 3.38
CA ASP A 34 -2.04 -15.73 4.29
C ASP A 34 -3.30 -16.61 4.16
N ASP A 35 -4.49 -15.99 4.23
CA ASP A 35 -5.80 -16.66 4.15
C ASP A 35 -6.63 -16.23 2.93
N GLY A 36 -5.97 -15.73 1.88
CA GLY A 36 -6.62 -15.20 0.67
C GLY A 36 -7.39 -13.88 0.87
N THR A 37 -7.41 -13.35 2.10
CA THR A 37 -8.04 -12.07 2.47
C THR A 37 -7.03 -11.13 3.10
N ALA A 38 -6.33 -11.60 4.13
CA ALA A 38 -5.24 -10.87 4.76
C ALA A 38 -4.06 -10.76 3.79
N GLN A 39 -3.59 -9.54 3.56
CA GLN A 39 -2.52 -9.26 2.61
C GLN A 39 -1.31 -8.67 3.32
N THR A 40 -0.14 -9.04 2.81
CA THR A 40 1.14 -8.45 3.16
C THR A 40 1.71 -7.76 1.94
N TRP A 41 2.15 -6.52 2.14
CA TRP A 41 2.79 -5.68 1.14
C TRP A 41 4.14 -5.21 1.66
N CYS A 42 5.13 -5.09 0.80
CA CYS A 42 6.50 -4.78 1.20
C CYS A 42 7.12 -3.69 0.33
N ASP A 43 7.91 -2.83 0.95
CA ASP A 43 8.92 -2.01 0.27
C ASP A 43 10.29 -2.47 0.79
N TYR A 44 10.98 -3.27 -0.01
CA TYR A 44 12.28 -3.85 0.39
C TYR A 44 13.43 -2.84 0.35
N GLU A 45 13.28 -1.74 -0.38
CA GLU A 45 14.28 -0.66 -0.38
C GLU A 45 14.28 0.00 0.99
N LYS A 46 13.09 0.34 1.50
CA LYS A 46 12.91 0.93 2.83
C LYS A 46 12.86 -0.09 3.97
N ASN A 47 12.83 -1.40 3.69
CA ASN A 47 12.57 -2.42 4.73
C ASN A 47 11.27 -2.17 5.51
N LEU A 48 10.22 -1.80 4.78
CA LEU A 48 8.88 -1.57 5.29
C LEU A 48 7.96 -2.72 4.91
N ARG A 49 7.10 -3.13 5.83
CA ARG A 49 5.98 -4.04 5.60
C ARG A 49 4.66 -3.33 5.92
N ALA A 50 3.63 -3.57 5.13
CA ALA A 50 2.26 -3.24 5.47
C ALA A 50 1.40 -4.51 5.53
N ASP A 51 0.53 -4.61 6.52
CA ASP A 51 -0.44 -5.70 6.68
C ASP A 51 -1.85 -5.18 6.94
N PHE A 52 -2.83 -5.85 6.35
CA PHE A 52 -4.26 -5.58 6.56
C PHE A 52 -5.09 -6.83 6.30
N GLN A 53 -6.22 -6.95 7.00
CA GLN A 53 -7.06 -8.16 6.97
C GLN A 53 -7.85 -8.36 5.68
N SER A 54 -8.17 -7.28 4.97
CA SER A 54 -8.87 -7.33 3.68
C SER A 54 -8.74 -5.98 2.97
N ILE A 55 -9.07 -5.94 1.67
CA ILE A 55 -9.06 -4.69 0.88
C ILE A 55 -10.09 -3.65 1.37
N ASP A 56 -11.06 -4.08 2.17
CA ASP A 56 -12.10 -3.26 2.80
C ASP A 56 -11.82 -3.03 4.30
N ALA A 57 -10.63 -3.38 4.79
CA ALA A 57 -10.26 -3.16 6.18
C ALA A 57 -10.30 -1.66 6.52
N GLY A 58 -10.65 -1.33 7.77
CA GLY A 58 -10.61 0.06 8.24
C GLY A 58 -9.21 0.57 8.54
N LYS A 59 -8.22 -0.33 8.60
CA LYS A 59 -6.89 -0.05 9.14
C LYS A 59 -5.81 -0.84 8.42
N VAL A 60 -4.64 -0.25 8.31
CA VAL A 60 -3.40 -0.87 7.81
C VAL A 60 -2.32 -0.72 8.88
N THR A 61 -1.64 -1.82 9.19
CA THR A 61 -0.46 -1.80 10.06
C THR A 61 0.78 -1.65 9.19
N PHE A 62 1.62 -0.67 9.49
CA PHE A 62 2.95 -0.51 8.89
C PHE A 62 4.01 -0.90 9.90
N THR A 63 4.95 -1.75 9.50
CA THR A 63 6.01 -2.28 10.36
C THR A 63 7.38 -2.05 9.70
N ASP A 64 8.27 -1.39 10.43
CA ASP A 64 9.70 -1.34 10.11
C ASP A 64 10.31 -2.72 10.39
N MET A 65 10.86 -3.37 9.36
CA MET A 65 11.32 -4.77 9.47
C MET A 65 12.61 -4.94 10.27
N ASP A 66 13.45 -3.89 10.34
CA ASP A 66 14.72 -3.87 11.07
C ASP A 66 14.48 -3.73 12.59
N THR A 67 13.66 -2.75 12.96
CA THR A 67 13.42 -2.36 14.37
C THR A 67 12.18 -3.03 14.97
N ARG A 68 11.30 -3.58 14.13
CA ARG A 68 9.99 -4.16 14.51
C ARG A 68 9.03 -3.17 15.15
N LEU A 69 9.27 -1.87 14.99
CA LEU A 69 8.30 -0.85 15.36
C LEU A 69 7.14 -0.88 14.37
N ALA A 70 5.93 -0.97 14.91
CA ALA A 70 4.71 -0.99 14.13
C ALA A 70 3.86 0.23 14.45
N SER A 71 3.20 0.77 13.43
CA SER A 71 2.22 1.84 13.55
C SER A 71 1.00 1.51 12.72
N ASP A 72 -0.10 2.10 13.12
CA ASP A 72 -1.43 1.62 12.87
C ASP A 72 -2.20 2.80 12.28
N VAL A 73 -2.54 2.74 10.99
CA VAL A 73 -3.09 3.89 10.26
C VAL A 73 -4.47 3.55 9.74
N ASP A 74 -5.45 4.39 10.05
CA ASP A 74 -6.80 4.29 9.50
C ASP A 74 -6.78 4.56 7.99
N VAL A 75 -7.58 3.80 7.25
CA VAL A 75 -7.63 3.89 5.77
C VAL A 75 -8.11 5.26 5.30
N ALA A 76 -8.90 5.95 6.12
CA ALA A 76 -9.33 7.33 5.86
C ALA A 76 -8.16 8.33 5.86
N ASP A 77 -7.08 8.05 6.60
CA ASP A 77 -5.91 8.91 6.75
C ASP A 77 -4.77 8.55 5.78
N LEU A 78 -4.79 7.35 5.17
CA LEU A 78 -3.79 6.93 4.17
C LEU A 78 -3.56 7.94 3.03
N PRO A 79 -4.60 8.60 2.46
CA PRO A 79 -4.41 9.60 1.41
C PRO A 79 -3.64 10.84 1.88
N ALA A 80 -3.62 11.13 3.19
CA ALA A 80 -2.87 12.23 3.77
C ALA A 80 -1.39 11.87 4.06
N VAL A 81 -1.05 10.58 4.06
CA VAL A 81 0.33 10.11 4.27
C VAL A 81 1.14 10.38 3.00
N ALA A 82 2.05 11.35 3.05
CA ALA A 82 2.90 11.70 1.91
C ALA A 82 4.03 10.67 1.70
N GLU A 83 4.67 10.25 2.79
CA GLU A 83 5.82 9.35 2.79
C GLU A 83 5.86 8.55 4.10
N ILE A 84 6.44 7.34 4.06
CA ILE A 84 6.74 6.53 5.24
C ILE A 84 8.25 6.42 5.38
N VAL A 85 8.76 6.88 6.52
CA VAL A 85 10.18 6.84 6.86
C VAL A 85 10.44 5.67 7.79
N THR A 86 11.43 4.85 7.44
CA THR A 86 11.94 3.72 8.22
C THR A 86 13.37 4.00 8.67
N TRP A 87 13.90 3.13 9.54
CA TRP A 87 15.30 3.17 9.95
C TRP A 87 16.26 3.12 8.76
N LYS A 88 15.94 2.29 7.76
CA LYS A 88 16.77 2.12 6.57
C LYS A 88 16.64 3.31 5.60
N SER A 89 15.43 3.84 5.42
CA SER A 89 15.24 4.99 4.51
C SER A 89 15.82 6.28 5.10
N SER A 90 15.76 6.47 6.41
CA SER A 90 16.39 7.62 7.08
C SER A 90 17.91 7.59 6.96
N GLN A 91 18.54 6.41 6.93
CA GLN A 91 19.99 6.29 6.76
C GLN A 91 20.48 6.58 5.34
N SER A 92 19.59 6.61 4.33
CA SER A 92 19.97 6.99 2.96
C SER A 92 20.16 8.50 2.75
N GLU A 93 19.93 9.35 3.76
CA GLU A 93 20.28 10.78 3.75
C GLU A 93 21.76 11.06 4.11
N THR A 94 22.70 10.23 3.65
CA THR A 94 24.13 10.50 3.79
C THR A 94 24.90 9.91 2.61
N VAL A 95 25.05 10.69 1.53
CA VAL A 95 26.31 11.27 1.00
C VAL A 95 26.10 11.96 -0.34
#